data_AF-A0A327NE69-F1
#
_entry.id   AF-A0A327NE69-F1
#
_cell.length_a   1.000
_cell.length_b   1.000
_cell.length_c   1.000
_cell.angle_alpha   90.00
_cell.angle_beta   90.00
_cell.angle_gamma   90.00
#
_symmetry.space_group_name_H-M   'P 1'
#
loop_
_entity.id
_entity.type
_entity.pdbx_description
1 polymer ?
#
loop_
_entity_poly.entity_id
_entity_poly.type
_entity_poly.pdbx_seq_one_letter_code
_entity_poly.pdbx_strand_id
1 'polypeptide(L)'
;MVLGAFNRLPFLPRLVYKNLLISPAQWMLQKEQIPTSTTLSANLIREHYQLPRYVFLIDGDNKLLLDLEFEPTQQILIDEVRKQDMVFLKEWIGQDYQTWVQDGVNEYCSELVIPVKTLSANKVTPKAEQSVKFNNLIQRSFIPGGEWFYTKVYLNDTFSDQFLITVLRPFLQQVKKKGWIKQAFFIRYSDPDYHLRIRFQLTHSHYVHLGKAWQKALITLLESGFIYRMQLDTYQRELERYNPELIEDCEAIFSHDSTCFLTWLEKKGESTEEDRIRLALYSVDSLLTDFTLSIEQKVSISLQLQQAFLKEHVIYKELRKKLNQKYRDHRHSFFIQSQLDTSLLEERSLMIEAPVKKIKNYFIQSKDSKPFFRF
;
A
#
# COMPACT_ATOMS: atom_id res chain seq x y z
N MET A 1 -15.35 12.50 7.48
CA MET A 1 -15.80 13.06 6.20
C MET A 1 -14.76 14.07 5.74
N VAL A 2 -14.17 13.84 4.57
CA VAL A 2 -13.15 14.74 4.00
C VAL A 2 -13.88 15.68 3.05
N LEU A 3 -14.02 16.96 3.38
CA LEU A 3 -14.70 17.96 2.53
C LEU A 3 -13.79 18.48 1.39
N GLY A 4 -12.84 17.64 0.95
CA GLY A 4 -11.94 17.94 -0.15
C GLY A 4 -11.14 19.23 0.05
N ALA A 5 -11.23 20.15 -0.91
CA ALA A 5 -10.50 21.42 -0.92
C ALA A 5 -10.84 22.35 0.27
N PHE A 6 -12.01 22.15 0.90
CA PHE A 6 -12.47 22.97 2.02
C PHE A 6 -11.81 22.63 3.36
N ASN A 7 -11.13 21.48 3.47
CA ASN A 7 -10.38 21.11 4.69
C ASN A 7 -9.23 22.08 5.05
N ARG A 8 -8.91 23.04 4.17
CA ARG A 8 -7.89 24.09 4.41
C ARG A 8 -8.49 25.37 5.01
N LEU A 9 -9.81 25.46 5.12
CA LEU A 9 -10.45 26.62 5.72
C LEU A 9 -10.28 26.57 7.25
N PRO A 10 -10.05 27.73 7.91
CA PRO A 10 -9.90 27.79 9.36
C PRO A 10 -11.20 27.41 10.09
N PHE A 11 -12.36 27.53 9.42
CA PHE A 11 -13.66 27.16 9.93
C PHE A 11 -14.51 26.48 8.85
N LEU A 12 -15.18 25.41 9.24
CA LEU A 12 -16.20 24.73 8.46
C LEU A 12 -17.51 24.71 9.24
N PRO A 13 -18.60 25.28 8.68
CA PRO A 13 -19.89 25.27 9.37
C PRO A 13 -20.45 23.85 9.45
N ARG A 14 -21.38 23.67 10.39
CA ARG A 14 -22.16 22.44 10.54
C ARG A 14 -22.88 22.11 9.24
N LEU A 15 -22.70 20.89 8.73
CA LEU A 15 -23.38 20.40 7.53
C LEU A 15 -24.59 19.56 7.94
N VAL A 16 -25.77 20.03 7.60
CA VAL A 16 -27.04 19.38 7.93
C VAL A 16 -27.83 19.11 6.66
N TYR A 17 -28.36 17.90 6.53
CA TYR A 17 -29.33 17.55 5.50
C TYR A 17 -30.62 17.08 6.16
N LYS A 18 -31.68 17.88 6.04
CA LYS A 18 -32.95 17.68 6.78
C LYS A 18 -32.69 17.57 8.28
N ASN A 19 -33.00 16.44 8.89
CA ASN A 19 -32.79 16.14 10.30
C ASN A 19 -31.49 15.35 10.57
N LEU A 20 -30.61 15.21 9.57
CA LEU A 20 -29.35 14.50 9.69
C LEU A 20 -28.18 15.49 9.73
N LEU A 21 -27.48 15.51 10.86
CA LEU A 21 -26.19 16.18 10.97
C LEU A 21 -25.14 15.31 10.26
N ILE A 22 -24.72 15.75 9.08
CA ILE A 22 -23.78 15.05 8.21
C ILE A 22 -22.34 15.26 8.67
N SER A 23 -22.02 16.48 9.11
CA SER A 23 -20.75 16.81 9.76
C SER A 23 -20.95 17.92 10.80
N PRO A 24 -20.37 17.80 12.01
CA PRO A 24 -20.36 18.89 12.97
C PRO A 24 -19.52 20.06 12.44
N ALA A 25 -19.69 21.25 13.03
CA ALA A 25 -18.78 22.36 12.76
C ALA A 25 -17.34 21.98 13.13
N GLN A 26 -16.37 22.49 12.36
CA GLN A 26 -14.96 22.16 12.53
C GLN A 26 -14.12 23.43 12.50
N TRP A 27 -13.06 23.45 13.31
CA TRP A 27 -12.07 24.52 13.33
C TRP A 27 -10.69 23.94 13.11
N MET A 28 -9.88 24.63 12.30
CA MET A 28 -8.47 24.33 12.10
C MET A 28 -7.66 25.52 12.63
N LEU A 29 -7.10 25.34 13.81
CA LEU A 29 -6.29 26.34 14.48
C LEU A 29 -4.89 26.28 13.86
N GLN A 30 -4.48 27.37 13.22
CA GLN A 30 -3.10 27.52 12.73
C GLN A 30 -2.31 28.33 13.74
N LYS A 31 -1.18 27.79 14.20
CA LYS A 31 -0.36 28.40 15.23
C LYS A 31 0.07 29.83 14.88
N GLU A 32 0.35 30.09 13.60
CA GLU A 32 0.77 31.41 13.09
C GLU A 32 -0.37 32.44 13.05
N GLN A 33 -1.62 31.99 13.02
CA GLN A 33 -2.80 32.86 12.98
C GLN A 33 -3.25 33.30 14.38
N ILE A 34 -2.71 32.66 15.43
CA ILE A 34 -3.05 32.99 16.81
C ILE A 34 -2.30 34.26 17.24
N PRO A 35 -3.00 35.30 17.74
CA PRO A 35 -2.37 36.55 18.18
C PRO A 35 -1.25 36.30 19.22
N THR A 36 -0.02 36.71 18.88
CA THR A 36 1.19 36.43 19.68
C THR A 36 1.46 37.50 20.75
N SER A 37 0.68 38.58 20.80
CA SER A 37 0.97 39.78 21.61
C SER A 37 0.75 39.62 23.12
N THR A 38 0.21 38.48 23.58
CA THR A 38 -0.05 38.17 25.00
C THR A 38 0.20 36.69 25.27
N THR A 39 0.38 36.30 26.54
CA THR A 39 0.47 34.89 26.96
C THR A 39 -0.69 34.09 26.38
N LEU A 40 -0.38 33.00 25.65
CA LEU A 40 -1.37 32.11 25.05
C LEU A 40 -2.33 31.59 26.12
N SER A 41 -3.63 31.83 25.95
CA SER A 41 -4.69 31.35 26.85
C SER A 41 -5.83 30.73 26.05
N ALA A 42 -6.55 29.79 26.66
CA ALA A 42 -7.71 29.17 26.02
C ALA A 42 -8.83 30.17 25.71
N ASN A 43 -9.01 31.22 26.54
CA ASN A 43 -9.99 32.29 26.30
C ASN A 43 -9.65 33.08 25.03
N LEU A 44 -8.37 33.43 24.83
CA LEU A 44 -7.93 34.11 23.61
C LEU A 44 -8.19 33.26 22.35
N ILE A 45 -7.90 31.96 22.41
CA ILE A 45 -8.18 31.03 21.31
C ILE A 45 -9.69 30.93 21.06
N ARG A 46 -10.48 30.81 22.13
CA ARG A 46 -11.94 30.72 22.07
C ARG A 46 -12.57 31.95 21.44
N GLU A 47 -12.15 33.15 21.84
CA GLU A 47 -12.64 34.41 21.28
C GLU A 47 -12.23 34.57 19.81
N HIS A 48 -10.98 34.25 19.48
CA HIS A 48 -10.45 34.41 18.13
C HIS A 48 -11.15 33.51 17.11
N TYR A 49 -11.37 32.23 17.46
CA TYR A 49 -12.01 31.25 16.57
C TYR A 49 -13.52 31.09 16.81
N GLN A 50 -14.11 31.90 17.71
CA GLN A 50 -15.51 31.82 18.12
C GLN A 50 -15.93 30.40 18.55
N LEU A 51 -15.10 29.75 19.37
CA LEU A 51 -15.33 28.38 19.81
C LEU A 51 -16.47 28.29 20.85
N PRO A 52 -17.32 27.26 20.79
CA PRO A 52 -18.27 26.97 21.86
C PRO A 52 -17.53 26.52 23.13
N ARG A 53 -18.25 26.45 24.26
CA ARG A 53 -17.68 25.97 25.53
C ARG A 53 -17.12 24.55 25.40
N TYR A 54 -17.82 23.67 24.72
CA TYR A 54 -17.45 22.26 24.57
C TYR A 54 -17.00 21.96 23.15
N VAL A 55 -15.79 21.43 23.02
CA VAL A 55 -15.20 21.03 21.73
C VAL A 55 -14.52 19.68 21.86
N PHE A 56 -14.52 18.91 20.79
CA PHE A 56 -13.64 17.76 20.64
C PHE A 56 -12.30 18.19 20.05
N LEU A 57 -11.21 17.89 20.74
CA LEU A 57 -9.89 17.83 20.16
C LEU A 57 -9.75 16.54 19.36
N ILE A 58 -9.30 16.64 18.10
CA ILE A 58 -9.17 15.52 17.17
C ILE A 58 -7.70 15.24 16.91
N ASP A 59 -7.28 14.01 17.21
CA ASP A 59 -5.95 13.48 16.87
C ASP A 59 -6.09 12.09 16.25
N GLY A 60 -5.93 12.00 14.93
CA GLY A 60 -6.24 10.79 14.16
C GLY A 60 -7.70 10.33 14.37
N ASP A 61 -7.86 9.12 14.87
CA ASP A 61 -9.17 8.52 15.19
C ASP A 61 -9.64 8.85 16.63
N ASN A 62 -8.79 9.45 17.46
CA ASN A 62 -9.12 9.79 18.83
C ASN A 62 -9.86 11.13 18.90
N LYS A 63 -10.87 11.19 19.78
CA LYS A 63 -11.61 12.41 20.11
C LYS A 63 -11.57 12.62 21.61
N LEU A 64 -11.07 13.78 22.05
CA LEU A 64 -11.05 14.16 23.46
C LEU A 64 -11.99 15.35 23.68
N LEU A 65 -12.99 15.20 24.54
CA LEU A 65 -13.90 16.30 24.90
C LEU A 65 -13.17 17.27 25.82
N LEU A 66 -13.14 18.55 25.42
CA LEU A 66 -12.59 19.65 26.20
C LEU A 66 -13.72 20.58 26.64
N ASP A 67 -13.76 20.89 27.94
CA ASP A 67 -14.54 22.00 28.48
C ASP A 67 -13.63 23.23 28.54
N LEU A 68 -13.86 24.21 27.68
CA LEU A 68 -13.05 25.43 27.60
C LEU A 68 -13.33 26.40 28.75
N GLU A 69 -14.13 26.03 29.75
CA GLU A 69 -14.29 26.75 31.03
C GLU A 69 -13.67 25.99 32.21
N PHE A 70 -13.13 24.80 31.98
CA PHE A 70 -12.45 23.99 33.00
C PHE A 70 -10.94 24.02 32.79
N GLU A 71 -10.20 24.51 33.79
CA GLU A 71 -8.77 24.82 33.68
C GLU A 71 -7.91 23.63 33.20
N PRO A 72 -8.09 22.38 33.67
CA PRO A 72 -7.31 21.25 33.17
C PRO A 72 -7.48 20.99 31.67
N THR A 73 -8.69 21.13 31.13
CA THR A 73 -8.95 20.95 29.69
C THR A 73 -8.53 22.15 28.86
N GLN A 74 -8.50 23.35 29.44
CA GLN A 74 -7.88 24.52 28.82
C GLN A 74 -6.38 24.34 28.63
N GLN A 75 -5.69 23.79 29.64
CA GLN A 75 -4.25 23.54 29.57
C GLN A 75 -3.89 22.53 28.47
N ILE A 76 -4.70 21.47 28.30
CA ILE A 76 -4.55 20.51 27.20
C ILE A 76 -4.61 21.19 25.83
N LEU A 77 -5.59 22.09 25.61
CA LEU A 77 -5.69 22.82 24.35
C LEU A 77 -4.46 23.70 24.09
N ILE A 78 -3.98 24.40 25.12
CA ILE A 78 -2.81 25.28 25.04
C ILE A 78 -1.56 24.48 24.68
N ASP A 79 -1.35 23.33 25.33
CA ASP A 79 -0.19 22.49 25.07
C ASP A 79 -0.23 21.86 23.68
N GLU A 80 -1.40 21.48 23.19
CA GLU A 80 -1.54 20.94 21.83
C GLU A 80 -1.23 22.00 20.76
N VAL A 81 -1.74 23.23 20.94
CA VAL A 81 -1.44 24.37 20.06
C VAL A 81 0.05 24.76 20.10
N ARG A 82 0.73 24.56 21.22
CA ARG A 82 2.19 24.79 21.30
C ARG A 82 2.97 23.72 20.55
N LYS A 83 2.54 22.47 20.66
CA LYS A 83 3.21 21.28 20.13
C LYS A 83 3.02 21.11 18.62
N GLN A 84 1.85 21.43 18.08
CA GLN A 84 1.51 21.22 16.67
C GLN A 84 1.34 22.55 15.92
N ASP A 85 1.68 22.56 14.62
CA ASP A 85 1.45 23.73 13.75
C ASP A 85 -0.05 23.88 13.41
N MET A 86 -0.80 22.76 13.42
CA MET A 86 -2.23 22.71 13.14
C MET A 86 -2.95 21.87 14.18
N VAL A 87 -4.02 22.40 14.77
CA VAL A 87 -4.89 21.70 15.72
C VAL A 87 -6.31 21.65 15.19
N PHE A 88 -6.90 20.46 15.13
CA PHE A 88 -8.26 20.26 14.64
C PHE A 88 -9.25 20.11 15.79
N LEU A 89 -10.27 20.97 15.79
CA LEU A 89 -11.37 20.91 16.73
C LEU A 89 -12.68 20.60 16.01
N LYS A 90 -13.58 19.90 16.69
CA LYS A 90 -14.95 19.69 16.25
C LYS A 90 -15.93 20.08 17.33
N GLU A 91 -17.10 20.50 16.89
CA GLU A 91 -18.21 20.84 17.78
C GLU A 91 -18.66 19.59 18.55
N TRP A 92 -18.87 19.75 19.86
CA TRP A 92 -19.59 18.76 20.65
C TRP A 92 -21.06 19.12 20.69
N ILE A 93 -21.91 18.19 20.24
CA ILE A 93 -23.34 18.41 20.09
C ILE A 93 -24.17 17.70 21.17
N GLY A 94 -23.54 17.08 22.16
CA GLY A 94 -24.26 16.21 23.12
C GLY A 94 -25.29 16.94 23.98
N GLN A 95 -25.21 18.26 24.12
CA GLN A 95 -26.25 19.09 24.76
C GLN A 95 -27.53 19.21 23.94
N ASP A 96 -27.46 19.04 22.62
CA ASP A 96 -28.58 19.22 21.71
C ASP A 96 -29.43 17.94 21.58
N TYR A 97 -29.00 16.80 22.14
CA TYR A 97 -29.65 15.51 21.95
C TYR A 97 -29.95 14.80 23.27
N GLN A 98 -31.15 14.21 23.34
CA GLN A 98 -31.50 13.29 24.41
C GLN A 98 -30.79 11.95 24.20
N THR A 99 -30.21 11.41 25.26
CA THR A 99 -29.69 10.05 25.25
C THR A 99 -30.83 9.05 25.13
N TRP A 100 -30.64 8.00 24.34
CA TRP A 100 -31.67 6.99 24.07
C TRP A 100 -31.35 5.64 24.73
N VAL A 101 -30.19 5.56 25.40
CA VAL A 101 -29.74 4.41 26.17
C VAL A 101 -29.61 4.85 27.63
N GLN A 102 -30.41 4.24 28.49
CA GLN A 102 -30.49 4.52 29.92
C GLN A 102 -30.76 3.24 30.70
N ASP A 103 -30.28 3.16 31.94
CA ASP A 103 -30.54 2.04 32.87
C ASP A 103 -31.53 2.43 33.99
N GLY A 104 -32.20 3.58 33.85
CA GLY A 104 -33.15 4.15 34.80
C GLY A 104 -32.53 5.09 35.83
N VAL A 105 -31.20 5.04 36.02
CA VAL A 105 -30.45 5.95 36.92
C VAL A 105 -29.44 6.78 36.15
N ASN A 106 -28.84 6.20 35.12
CA ASN A 106 -27.78 6.78 34.32
C ASN A 106 -28.19 6.87 32.84
N GLU A 107 -27.65 7.88 32.18
CA GLU A 107 -27.74 8.11 30.75
C GLU A 107 -26.40 7.82 30.08
N TYR A 108 -26.43 7.19 28.89
CA TYR A 108 -25.22 6.75 28.21
C TYR A 108 -25.05 7.37 26.81
N CYS A 109 -23.87 7.91 26.54
CA CYS A 109 -23.42 8.25 25.18
C CYS A 109 -23.36 6.99 24.33
N SER A 110 -24.13 6.95 23.23
CA SER A 110 -24.32 5.73 22.44
C SER A 110 -24.21 5.99 20.94
N GLU A 111 -23.62 5.04 20.22
CA GLU A 111 -23.52 5.05 18.75
C GLU A 111 -24.29 3.87 18.16
N LEU A 112 -25.12 4.12 17.15
CA LEU A 112 -25.86 3.09 16.42
C LEU A 112 -25.29 2.95 15.00
N VAL A 113 -24.76 1.77 14.69
CA VAL A 113 -24.27 1.44 13.34
C VAL A 113 -25.40 0.79 12.54
N ILE A 114 -25.88 1.47 11.50
CA ILE A 114 -26.94 0.97 10.62
C ILE A 114 -26.32 0.46 9.31
N PRO A 115 -26.28 -0.87 9.07
CA PRO A 115 -25.85 -1.40 7.78
C PRO A 115 -26.91 -1.10 6.71
N VAL A 116 -26.52 -0.40 5.65
CA VAL A 116 -27.42 -0.05 4.54
C VAL A 116 -27.08 -0.90 3.32
N LYS A 117 -28.10 -1.51 2.69
CA LYS A 117 -27.98 -2.23 1.42
C LYS A 117 -28.84 -1.55 0.37
N THR A 118 -28.26 -1.26 -0.79
CA THR A 118 -29.02 -0.72 -1.93
C THR A 118 -29.87 -1.84 -2.55
N LEU A 119 -31.20 -1.66 -2.55
CA LEU A 119 -32.16 -2.62 -3.14
C LEU A 119 -32.10 -2.61 -4.68
N SER A 120 -31.77 -1.47 -5.25
CA SER A 120 -31.56 -1.26 -6.68
C SER A 120 -30.12 -0.83 -6.90
N ALA A 121 -29.21 -1.80 -7.00
CA ALA A 121 -28.06 -1.57 -7.84
C ALA A 121 -28.62 -1.39 -9.26
N ASN A 122 -28.96 -0.15 -9.63
CA ASN A 122 -28.80 0.22 -11.03
C ASN A 122 -27.41 -0.26 -11.37
N LYS A 123 -27.33 -1.21 -12.30
CA LYS A 123 -26.07 -1.60 -12.91
C LYS A 123 -25.54 -0.37 -13.62
N VAL A 124 -25.02 0.62 -12.88
CA VAL A 124 -23.81 1.29 -13.27
C VAL A 124 -22.78 0.18 -13.14
N THR A 125 -22.77 -0.72 -14.12
CA THR A 125 -21.52 -1.30 -14.55
C THR A 125 -20.66 -0.07 -14.86
N PRO A 126 -19.60 0.26 -14.09
CA PRO A 126 -18.38 0.64 -14.79
C PRO A 126 -18.24 -0.45 -15.83
N LYS A 127 -18.11 -0.08 -17.12
CA LYS A 127 -18.09 -1.01 -18.24
C LYS A 127 -17.15 -2.14 -17.86
N ALA A 128 -17.72 -3.19 -17.27
CA ALA A 128 -16.93 -4.16 -16.56
C ALA A 128 -16.24 -4.83 -17.71
N GLU A 129 -14.92 -4.73 -17.72
CA GLU A 129 -14.09 -5.63 -18.50
C GLU A 129 -14.78 -6.97 -18.41
N GLN A 130 -15.20 -7.48 -19.56
CA GLN A 130 -16.00 -8.68 -19.66
C GLN A 130 -15.40 -9.67 -18.67
N SER A 131 -16.13 -10.02 -17.61
CA SER A 131 -15.67 -11.02 -16.68
C SER A 131 -15.51 -12.27 -17.52
N VAL A 132 -14.29 -12.52 -17.98
CA VAL A 132 -14.01 -13.61 -18.88
C VAL A 132 -14.42 -14.82 -18.08
N LYS A 133 -15.46 -15.52 -18.54
CA LYS A 133 -15.86 -16.79 -17.95
C LYS A 133 -14.73 -17.74 -18.27
N PHE A 134 -13.72 -17.77 -17.40
CA PHE A 134 -12.59 -18.65 -17.55
C PHE A 134 -13.09 -20.07 -17.36
N ASN A 135 -12.70 -20.97 -18.27
CA ASN A 135 -12.91 -22.40 -18.08
C ASN A 135 -12.22 -22.80 -16.75
N ASN A 136 -12.95 -23.54 -15.91
CA ASN A 136 -12.53 -24.02 -14.57
C ASN A 136 -11.31 -24.97 -14.57
N LEU A 137 -10.46 -24.97 -15.61
CA LEU A 137 -9.35 -25.92 -15.76
C LEU A 137 -8.13 -25.55 -14.90
N ILE A 138 -7.97 -24.27 -14.52
CA ILE A 138 -6.78 -23.80 -13.80
C ILE A 138 -7.12 -23.54 -12.34
N GLN A 139 -6.38 -24.19 -11.44
CA GLN A 139 -6.57 -24.08 -10.01
C GLN A 139 -6.26 -22.65 -9.54
N ARG A 140 -7.27 -21.98 -8.95
CA ARG A 140 -7.18 -20.62 -8.42
C ARG A 140 -6.61 -20.55 -7.01
N SER A 141 -7.00 -21.50 -6.16
CA SER A 141 -6.78 -21.45 -4.72
C SER A 141 -5.93 -22.63 -4.26
N PHE A 142 -4.82 -22.33 -3.58
CA PHE A 142 -3.94 -23.32 -2.97
C PHE A 142 -3.94 -23.14 -1.47
N ILE A 143 -4.61 -24.04 -0.76
CA ILE A 143 -4.64 -24.07 0.71
C ILE A 143 -3.32 -24.61 1.27
N PRO A 144 -2.98 -24.30 2.55
CA PRO A 144 -1.86 -24.91 3.24
C PRO A 144 -1.90 -26.44 3.17
N GLY A 145 -0.75 -27.04 2.89
CA GLY A 145 -0.56 -28.49 2.69
C GLY A 145 -0.53 -28.95 1.24
N GLY A 146 -0.85 -28.07 0.29
CA GLY A 146 -0.83 -28.35 -1.16
C GLY A 146 0.52 -28.11 -1.84
N GLU A 147 0.48 -27.80 -3.13
CA GLU A 147 1.66 -27.58 -3.97
C GLU A 147 2.37 -26.24 -3.72
N TRP A 148 1.67 -25.27 -3.11
CA TRP A 148 2.23 -23.98 -2.75
C TRP A 148 2.34 -23.87 -1.24
N PHE A 149 3.55 -23.57 -0.76
CA PHE A 149 3.77 -23.09 0.59
C PHE A 149 3.75 -21.57 0.56
N TYR A 150 2.66 -20.98 1.04
CA TYR A 150 2.52 -19.52 1.12
C TYR A 150 2.59 -19.06 2.57
N THR A 151 3.56 -18.19 2.85
CA THR A 151 3.79 -17.61 4.17
C THR A 151 3.82 -16.09 4.12
N LYS A 152 3.25 -15.47 5.15
CA LYS A 152 3.38 -14.05 5.45
C LYS A 152 4.36 -13.92 6.61
N VAL A 153 5.48 -13.24 6.38
CA VAL A 153 6.47 -12.91 7.42
C VAL A 153 6.35 -11.44 7.74
N TYR A 154 5.87 -11.19 8.94
CA TYR A 154 5.60 -9.86 9.47
C TYR A 154 6.84 -9.39 10.24
N LEU A 155 7.48 -8.34 9.75
CA LEU A 155 8.77 -7.85 10.23
C LEU A 155 8.89 -6.32 10.05
N ASN A 156 9.86 -5.68 10.70
CA ASN A 156 10.08 -4.23 10.54
C ASN A 156 10.58 -3.89 9.12
N ASP A 157 10.05 -2.85 8.49
CA ASP A 157 10.42 -2.47 7.11
C ASP A 157 11.92 -2.22 6.94
N THR A 158 12.57 -1.60 7.92
CA THR A 158 14.03 -1.39 7.96
C THR A 158 14.85 -2.69 7.96
N PHE A 159 14.29 -3.77 8.52
CA PHE A 159 14.94 -5.09 8.55
C PHE A 159 14.62 -5.94 7.30
N SER A 160 13.70 -5.49 6.45
CA SER A 160 13.23 -6.27 5.30
C SER A 160 14.34 -6.68 4.34
N ASP A 161 15.26 -5.78 4.03
CA ASP A 161 16.35 -6.07 3.09
C ASP A 161 17.36 -7.03 3.70
N GLN A 162 17.69 -6.83 4.98
CA GLN A 162 18.56 -7.71 5.72
C GLN A 162 17.96 -9.12 5.79
N PHE A 163 16.67 -9.27 6.11
CA PHE A 163 15.97 -10.54 6.10
C PHE A 163 16.06 -11.26 4.73
N LEU A 164 15.87 -10.51 3.64
CA LEU A 164 15.94 -11.06 2.29
C LEU A 164 17.33 -11.66 1.98
N ILE A 165 18.41 -11.01 2.42
CA ILE A 165 19.78 -11.47 2.19
C ILE A 165 20.20 -12.55 3.19
N THR A 166 19.93 -12.37 4.49
CA THR A 166 20.50 -13.23 5.54
C THR A 166 19.66 -14.48 5.80
N VAL A 167 18.37 -14.45 5.48
CA VAL A 167 17.45 -15.57 5.71
C VAL A 167 16.92 -16.13 4.41
N LEU A 168 16.18 -15.33 3.64
CA LEU A 168 15.41 -15.86 2.51
C LEU A 168 16.32 -16.42 1.42
N ARG A 169 17.36 -15.68 1.03
CA ARG A 169 18.25 -16.10 -0.05
C ARG A 169 19.04 -17.39 0.29
N PRO A 170 19.73 -17.52 1.44
CA PRO A 170 20.38 -18.78 1.84
C PRO A 170 19.39 -19.94 1.95
N PHE A 171 18.19 -19.66 2.48
CA PHE A 171 17.12 -20.67 2.56
C PHE A 171 16.72 -21.15 1.15
N LEU A 172 16.48 -20.24 0.21
CA LEU A 172 16.15 -20.56 -1.19
C LEU A 172 17.24 -21.41 -1.85
N GLN A 173 18.51 -21.06 -1.68
CA GLN A 173 19.62 -21.87 -2.19
C GLN A 173 19.64 -23.27 -1.60
N GLN A 174 19.42 -23.39 -0.28
CA GLN A 174 19.37 -24.67 0.40
C GLN A 174 18.23 -25.55 -0.13
N VAL A 175 17.01 -25.01 -0.23
CA VAL A 175 15.84 -25.80 -0.67
C VAL A 175 15.85 -26.10 -2.16
N LYS A 176 16.41 -25.21 -3.00
CA LYS A 176 16.68 -25.49 -4.42
C LYS A 176 17.70 -26.61 -4.59
N LYS A 177 18.82 -26.58 -3.86
CA LYS A 177 19.84 -27.64 -3.91
C LYS A 177 19.29 -29.00 -3.49
N LYS A 178 18.36 -29.03 -2.54
CA LYS A 178 17.65 -30.25 -2.11
C LYS A 178 16.53 -30.68 -3.07
N GLY A 179 16.22 -29.87 -4.09
CA GLY A 179 15.15 -30.15 -5.05
C GLY A 179 13.75 -30.08 -4.46
N TRP A 180 13.53 -29.34 -3.35
CA TRP A 180 12.24 -29.25 -2.66
C TRP A 180 11.25 -28.27 -3.28
N ILE A 181 11.76 -27.33 -4.09
CA ILE A 181 10.96 -26.30 -4.73
C ILE A 181 11.28 -26.24 -6.22
N LYS A 182 10.25 -25.94 -7.03
CA LYS A 182 10.40 -25.62 -8.46
C LYS A 182 10.78 -24.16 -8.63
N GLN A 183 10.05 -23.28 -7.96
CA GLN A 183 10.21 -21.84 -8.02
C GLN A 183 9.75 -21.17 -6.73
N ALA A 184 10.17 -19.92 -6.54
CA ALA A 184 9.72 -19.11 -5.42
C ALA A 184 9.82 -17.63 -5.75
N PHE A 185 8.87 -16.86 -5.26
CA PHE A 185 8.87 -15.41 -5.42
C PHE A 185 8.33 -14.76 -4.14
N PHE A 186 8.62 -13.47 -3.99
CA PHE A 186 8.12 -12.69 -2.88
C PHE A 186 7.60 -11.33 -3.34
N ILE A 187 6.71 -10.75 -2.55
CA ILE A 187 6.31 -9.36 -2.67
C ILE A 187 6.32 -8.70 -1.29
N ARG A 188 6.59 -7.39 -1.27
CA ARG A 188 6.42 -6.54 -0.09
C ARG A 188 4.98 -6.07 -0.02
N TYR A 189 4.41 -6.01 1.18
CA TYR A 189 3.05 -5.58 1.40
C TYR A 189 2.94 -4.80 2.70
N SER A 190 1.95 -3.92 2.79
CA SER A 190 1.73 -3.04 3.94
C SER A 190 0.23 -2.93 4.20
N ASP A 191 -0.38 -4.01 4.73
CA ASP A 191 -1.79 -4.03 5.16
C ASP A 191 -2.11 -5.31 5.96
N PRO A 192 -2.56 -5.25 7.23
CA PRO A 192 -2.60 -4.05 8.08
C PRO A 192 -1.20 -3.57 8.49
N ASP A 193 -0.22 -4.47 8.53
CA ASP A 193 1.17 -4.19 8.92
C ASP A 193 2.16 -4.55 7.80
N TYR A 194 3.39 -4.03 7.87
CA TYR A 194 4.43 -4.35 6.89
C TYR A 194 4.86 -5.83 6.96
N HIS A 195 4.79 -6.53 5.83
CA HIS A 195 5.15 -7.94 5.75
C HIS A 195 5.65 -8.36 4.37
N LEU A 196 6.39 -9.46 4.33
CA LEU A 196 6.76 -10.17 3.12
C LEU A 196 5.79 -11.31 2.87
N ARG A 197 5.24 -11.37 1.66
CA ARG A 197 4.45 -12.51 1.17
C ARG A 197 5.37 -13.39 0.33
N ILE A 198 5.76 -14.53 0.86
CA ILE A 198 6.75 -15.43 0.25
C ILE A 198 6.03 -16.71 -0.16
N ARG A 199 6.18 -17.08 -1.43
CA ARG A 199 5.51 -18.23 -2.02
C ARG A 199 6.53 -19.18 -2.58
N PHE A 200 6.47 -20.43 -2.15
CA PHE A 200 7.31 -21.51 -2.65
C PHE A 200 6.43 -22.52 -3.36
N GLN A 201 6.68 -22.75 -4.65
CA GLN A 201 6.06 -23.86 -5.37
C GLN A 201 6.90 -25.11 -5.10
N LEU A 202 6.29 -26.11 -4.48
CA LEU A 202 6.94 -27.32 -4.04
C LEU A 202 7.09 -28.33 -5.19
N THR A 203 8.12 -29.16 -5.09
CA THR A 203 8.12 -30.49 -5.71
C THR A 203 7.37 -31.46 -4.78
N HIS A 204 6.86 -32.57 -5.33
CA HIS A 204 5.91 -33.45 -4.65
C HIS A 204 6.41 -33.90 -3.26
N SER A 205 5.53 -33.90 -2.25
CA SER A 205 5.77 -34.41 -0.89
C SER A 205 6.78 -33.66 0.01
N HIS A 206 7.15 -32.41 -0.30
CA HIS A 206 8.10 -31.63 0.52
C HIS A 206 7.50 -30.59 1.48
N TYR A 207 6.16 -30.49 1.58
CA TYR A 207 5.50 -29.44 2.37
C TYR A 207 5.95 -29.43 3.84
N VAL A 208 5.91 -30.58 4.51
CA VAL A 208 6.31 -30.72 5.92
C VAL A 208 7.81 -30.45 6.11
N HIS A 209 8.64 -30.92 5.19
CA HIS A 209 10.09 -30.73 5.23
C HIS A 209 10.46 -29.25 5.09
N LEU A 210 9.84 -28.55 4.13
CA LEU A 210 10.02 -27.12 3.94
C LEU A 210 9.51 -26.35 5.17
N GLY A 211 8.32 -26.67 5.68
CA GLY A 211 7.75 -26.01 6.86
C GLY A 211 8.65 -26.12 8.10
N LYS A 212 9.23 -27.30 8.36
CA LYS A 212 10.19 -27.50 9.47
C LYS A 212 11.47 -26.70 9.26
N ALA A 213 12.03 -26.72 8.05
CA ALA A 213 13.24 -25.96 7.75
C ALA A 213 13.00 -24.45 7.83
N TRP A 214 11.82 -24.00 7.38
CA TRP A 214 11.41 -22.60 7.42
C TRP A 214 11.21 -22.12 8.85
N GLN A 215 10.51 -22.90 9.68
CA GLN A 215 10.40 -22.61 11.11
C GLN A 215 11.78 -22.46 11.78
N LYS A 216 12.71 -23.37 11.47
CA LYS A 216 14.08 -23.29 12.00
C LYS A 216 14.83 -22.04 11.53
N ALA A 217 14.59 -21.58 10.31
CA ALA A 217 15.20 -20.36 9.77
C ALA A 217 14.66 -19.08 10.45
N LEU A 218 13.42 -19.12 10.97
CA LEU A 218 12.76 -17.96 11.56
C LEU A 218 12.81 -17.89 13.08
N ILE A 219 12.99 -19.02 13.79
CA ILE A 219 12.76 -19.10 15.23
C ILE A 219 13.57 -18.08 16.04
N THR A 220 14.87 -17.93 15.76
CA THR A 220 15.73 -16.97 16.47
C THR A 220 15.33 -15.52 16.20
N LEU A 221 14.77 -15.23 15.02
CA LEU A 221 14.30 -13.89 14.66
C LEU A 221 12.92 -13.57 15.26
N LEU A 222 12.09 -14.59 15.49
CA LEU A 222 10.87 -14.47 16.26
C LEU A 222 11.19 -14.23 17.75
N GLU A 223 12.13 -14.97 18.31
CA GLU A 223 12.56 -14.82 19.72
C GLU A 223 13.23 -13.48 20.02
N SER A 224 13.95 -12.91 19.05
CA SER A 224 14.60 -11.60 19.17
C SER A 224 13.71 -10.42 18.76
N GLY A 225 12.49 -10.67 18.27
CA GLY A 225 11.52 -9.62 17.93
C GLY A 225 11.74 -8.93 16.57
N PHE A 226 12.74 -9.33 15.78
CA PHE A 226 12.91 -8.83 14.40
C PHE A 226 11.76 -9.25 13.48
N ILE A 227 11.17 -10.41 13.75
CA ILE A 227 9.93 -10.89 13.15
C ILE A 227 8.89 -10.93 14.26
N TYR A 228 7.77 -10.22 14.10
CA TYR A 228 6.71 -10.19 15.10
C TYR A 228 5.68 -11.30 14.89
N ARG A 229 5.52 -11.79 13.65
CA ARG A 229 4.55 -12.84 13.34
C ARG A 229 4.91 -13.61 12.07
N MET A 230 4.58 -14.89 12.03
CA MET A 230 4.54 -15.68 10.80
C MET A 230 3.17 -16.31 10.65
N GLN A 231 2.61 -16.26 9.44
CA GLN A 231 1.35 -16.90 9.10
C GLN A 231 1.52 -17.79 7.88
N LEU A 232 0.84 -18.94 7.87
CA LEU A 232 0.55 -19.69 6.66
C LEU A 232 -0.81 -19.29 6.14
N ASP A 233 -0.94 -19.15 4.83
CA ASP A 233 -2.17 -18.64 4.23
C ASP A 233 -2.46 -19.34 2.89
N THR A 234 -3.64 -19.09 2.34
CA THR A 234 -4.10 -19.60 1.05
C THR A 234 -3.56 -18.73 -0.07
N TYR A 235 -2.82 -19.34 -1.02
CA TYR A 235 -2.40 -18.61 -2.22
C TYR A 235 -3.55 -18.55 -3.21
N GLN A 236 -4.05 -17.34 -3.46
CA GLN A 236 -5.05 -17.05 -4.47
C GLN A 236 -4.37 -16.43 -5.70
N ARG A 237 -4.46 -17.11 -6.85
CA ARG A 237 -3.97 -16.58 -8.14
C ARG A 237 -4.88 -15.44 -8.64
N GLU A 238 -4.26 -14.36 -9.11
CA GLU A 238 -4.92 -13.19 -9.73
C GLU A 238 -5.21 -13.48 -11.22
N LEU A 239 -6.05 -14.48 -11.48
CA LEU A 239 -6.31 -14.99 -12.84
C LEU A 239 -6.90 -13.92 -13.77
N GLU A 240 -7.68 -12.98 -13.23
CA GLU A 240 -8.23 -11.84 -13.95
C GLU A 240 -7.13 -10.90 -14.46
N ARG A 241 -6.06 -10.73 -13.68
CA ARG A 241 -4.99 -9.78 -13.98
C ARG A 241 -3.98 -10.34 -14.97
N TYR A 242 -3.65 -11.63 -14.84
CA TYR A 242 -2.58 -12.25 -15.62
C TYR A 242 -3.06 -13.20 -16.71
N ASN A 243 -4.38 -13.37 -16.86
CA ASN A 243 -5.00 -14.41 -17.70
C ASN A 243 -4.67 -15.84 -17.19
N PRO A 244 -5.67 -16.73 -17.01
CA PRO A 244 -5.42 -18.08 -16.54
C PRO A 244 -4.42 -18.85 -17.40
N GLU A 245 -4.49 -18.75 -18.73
CA GLU A 245 -3.63 -19.51 -19.63
C GLU A 245 -2.15 -19.11 -19.52
N LEU A 246 -1.87 -17.92 -18.97
CA LEU A 246 -0.54 -17.34 -18.86
C LEU A 246 -0.04 -17.27 -17.41
N ILE A 247 -0.86 -17.62 -16.40
CA ILE A 247 -0.53 -17.40 -15.00
C ILE A 247 0.77 -18.09 -14.58
N GLU A 248 1.04 -19.29 -15.10
CA GLU A 248 2.24 -20.04 -14.77
C GLU A 248 3.50 -19.42 -15.39
N ASP A 249 3.37 -18.86 -16.59
CA ASP A 249 4.44 -18.11 -17.24
C ASP A 249 4.72 -16.78 -16.51
N CYS A 250 3.66 -16.12 -16.01
CA CYS A 250 3.81 -14.95 -15.13
C CYS A 250 4.49 -15.30 -13.79
N GLU A 251 4.12 -16.41 -13.15
CA GLU A 251 4.76 -16.89 -11.92
C GLU A 251 6.25 -17.19 -12.12
N ALA A 252 6.63 -17.74 -13.29
CA ALA A 252 8.03 -17.93 -13.66
C ALA A 252 8.78 -16.59 -13.74
N ILE A 253 8.18 -15.57 -14.37
CA ILE A 253 8.76 -14.21 -14.42
C ILE A 253 8.92 -13.65 -13.00
N PHE A 254 7.92 -13.78 -12.12
CA PHE A 254 8.03 -13.32 -10.72
C PHE A 254 9.17 -13.99 -9.97
N SER A 255 9.37 -15.29 -10.18
CA SER A 255 10.45 -16.06 -9.56
C SER A 255 11.84 -15.60 -10.02
N HIS A 256 12.00 -15.36 -11.32
CA HIS A 256 13.27 -14.88 -11.88
C HIS A 256 13.56 -13.44 -11.49
N ASP A 257 12.55 -12.57 -11.48
CA ASP A 257 12.71 -11.18 -11.04
C ASP A 257 13.05 -11.09 -9.53
N SER A 258 12.39 -11.91 -8.70
CA SER A 258 12.74 -12.05 -7.28
C SER A 258 14.19 -12.51 -7.08
N THR A 259 14.65 -13.49 -7.88
CA THR A 259 16.03 -14.01 -7.81
C THR A 259 17.04 -12.96 -8.26
N CYS A 260 16.74 -12.21 -9.32
CA CYS A 260 17.56 -11.10 -9.80
C CYS A 260 17.72 -10.04 -8.70
N PHE A 261 16.61 -9.61 -8.09
CA PHE A 261 16.65 -8.61 -7.01
C PHE A 261 17.42 -9.09 -5.78
N LEU A 262 17.23 -10.35 -5.34
CA LEU A 262 18.00 -10.91 -4.23
C LEU A 262 19.51 -10.95 -4.51
N THR A 263 19.90 -11.24 -5.76
CA THR A 263 21.30 -11.28 -6.17
C THR A 263 21.89 -9.88 -6.27
N TRP A 264 21.12 -8.92 -6.78
CA TRP A 264 21.50 -7.51 -6.78
C TRP A 264 21.73 -7.00 -5.35
N LEU A 265 20.78 -7.28 -4.45
CA LEU A 265 20.82 -6.81 -3.07
C LEU A 265 22.05 -7.35 -2.33
N GLU A 266 22.39 -8.63 -2.52
CA GLU A 266 23.63 -9.22 -1.98
C GLU A 266 24.90 -8.58 -2.56
N LYS A 267 25.00 -8.51 -3.90
CA LYS A 267 26.23 -8.04 -4.57
C LYS A 267 26.47 -6.54 -4.37
N LYS A 268 25.41 -5.75 -4.26
CA LYS A 268 25.49 -4.31 -4.07
C LYS A 268 25.88 -3.95 -2.63
N GLY A 269 25.41 -4.73 -1.65
CA GLY A 269 25.61 -4.41 -0.23
C GLY A 269 24.83 -3.18 0.20
N GLU A 270 25.51 -2.20 0.80
CA GLU A 270 24.89 -0.90 1.13
C GLU A 270 24.46 -0.18 -0.15
N SER A 271 23.15 -0.08 -0.36
CA SER A 271 22.55 0.55 -1.54
C SER A 271 21.84 1.83 -1.16
N THR A 272 22.13 2.89 -1.92
CA THR A 272 21.45 4.18 -1.78
C THR A 272 20.06 4.15 -2.41
N GLU A 273 19.24 5.15 -2.11
CA GLU A 273 17.95 5.32 -2.81
C GLU A 273 18.16 5.50 -4.33
N GLU A 274 19.21 6.21 -4.74
CA GLU A 274 19.54 6.42 -6.15
C GLU A 274 19.89 5.12 -6.88
N ASP A 275 20.64 4.22 -6.23
CA ASP A 275 20.96 2.91 -6.79
C ASP A 275 19.69 2.09 -7.06
N ARG A 276 18.72 2.14 -6.13
CA ARG A 276 17.45 1.42 -6.26
C ARG A 276 16.59 1.98 -7.37
N ILE A 277 16.52 3.32 -7.48
CA ILE A 277 15.79 3.99 -8.57
C ILE A 277 16.41 3.62 -9.91
N ARG A 278 17.75 3.64 -10.02
CA ARG A 278 18.47 3.26 -11.23
C ARG A 278 18.18 1.82 -11.64
N LEU A 279 18.29 0.87 -10.70
CA LEU A 279 17.94 -0.53 -10.97
C LEU A 279 16.49 -0.65 -11.43
N ALA A 280 15.55 0.03 -10.77
CA ALA A 280 14.14 -0.02 -11.13
C ALA A 280 13.90 0.50 -12.55
N LEU A 281 14.50 1.63 -12.93
CA LEU A 281 14.38 2.20 -14.27
C LEU A 281 14.94 1.26 -15.34
N TYR A 282 16.15 0.72 -15.13
CA TYR A 282 16.76 -0.22 -16.07
C TYR A 282 15.97 -1.52 -16.14
N SER A 283 15.51 -2.03 -15.00
CA SER A 283 14.70 -3.25 -14.89
C SER A 283 13.40 -3.15 -15.70
N VAL A 284 12.69 -2.02 -15.59
CA VAL A 284 11.47 -1.75 -16.37
C VAL A 284 11.80 -1.63 -17.86
N ASP A 285 12.84 -0.89 -18.23
CA ASP A 285 13.21 -0.74 -19.65
C ASP A 285 13.64 -2.07 -20.29
N SER A 286 14.44 -2.87 -19.57
CA SER A 286 14.83 -4.23 -19.96
C SER A 286 13.61 -5.12 -20.13
N LEU A 287 12.66 -5.12 -19.19
CA LEU A 287 11.44 -5.92 -19.31
C LEU A 287 10.61 -5.51 -20.54
N LEU A 288 10.44 -4.22 -20.81
CA LEU A 288 9.75 -3.76 -22.01
C LEU A 288 10.50 -4.17 -23.30
N THR A 289 11.83 -4.22 -23.24
CA THR A 289 12.69 -4.72 -24.34
C THR A 289 12.52 -6.22 -24.55
N ASP A 290 12.38 -7.02 -23.50
CA ASP A 290 12.12 -8.46 -23.59
C ASP A 290 10.78 -8.74 -24.31
N PHE A 291 9.79 -7.87 -24.08
CA PHE A 291 8.52 -7.86 -24.83
C PHE A 291 8.63 -7.29 -26.25
N THR A 292 9.84 -6.97 -26.72
CA THR A 292 10.18 -6.40 -28.03
C THR A 292 9.41 -5.13 -28.36
N LEU A 293 9.18 -4.28 -27.36
CA LEU A 293 8.56 -2.98 -27.59
C LEU A 293 9.57 -2.00 -28.17
N SER A 294 9.17 -1.34 -29.25
CA SER A 294 9.89 -0.19 -29.83
C SER A 294 9.96 0.98 -28.85
N ILE A 295 10.89 1.91 -29.07
CA ILE A 295 11.02 3.09 -28.20
C ILE A 295 9.74 3.93 -28.19
N GLU A 296 9.05 4.04 -29.32
CA GLU A 296 7.76 4.73 -29.43
C GLU A 296 6.68 4.06 -28.57
N GLN A 297 6.64 2.73 -28.57
CA GLN A 297 5.71 1.96 -27.74
C GLN A 297 6.04 2.09 -26.24
N LYS A 298 7.33 2.05 -25.88
CA LYS A 298 7.78 2.26 -24.49
C LYS A 298 7.39 3.64 -23.98
N VAL A 299 7.54 4.68 -24.79
CA VAL A 299 7.10 6.04 -24.44
C VAL A 299 5.58 6.08 -24.28
N SER A 300 4.84 5.51 -25.24
CA SER A 300 3.37 5.49 -25.20
C SER A 300 2.82 4.82 -23.92
N ILE A 301 3.32 3.62 -23.58
CA ILE A 301 2.85 2.90 -22.40
C ILE A 301 3.23 3.62 -21.11
N SER A 302 4.45 4.18 -21.03
CA SER A 302 4.91 4.93 -19.86
C SER A 302 4.06 6.19 -19.62
N LEU A 303 3.68 6.89 -20.69
CA LEU A 303 2.77 8.05 -20.60
C LEU A 303 1.36 7.65 -20.16
N GLN A 304 0.83 6.53 -20.68
CA GLN A 304 -0.48 6.01 -20.26
C GLN A 304 -0.48 5.65 -18.77
N LEU A 305 0.51 4.88 -18.31
CA LEU A 305 0.66 4.48 -16.91
C LEU A 305 0.85 5.69 -15.99
N GLN A 306 1.66 6.67 -16.41
CA GLN A 306 1.82 7.92 -15.67
C GLN A 306 0.48 8.66 -15.54
N GLN A 307 -0.28 8.78 -16.62
CA GLN A 307 -1.58 9.46 -16.59
C GLN A 307 -2.60 8.73 -15.71
N ALA A 308 -2.65 7.40 -15.78
CA ALA A 308 -3.51 6.59 -14.91
C ALA A 308 -3.17 6.80 -13.44
N PHE A 309 -1.89 6.66 -13.07
CA PHE A 309 -1.39 6.91 -11.73
C PHE A 309 -1.74 8.33 -11.24
N LEU A 310 -1.51 9.35 -12.08
CA LEU A 310 -1.82 10.74 -11.75
C LEU A 310 -3.32 11.04 -11.59
N LYS A 311 -4.21 10.24 -12.20
CA LYS A 311 -5.67 10.37 -12.01
C LYS A 311 -6.13 9.77 -10.69
N GLU A 312 -5.49 8.70 -10.22
CA GLU A 312 -5.84 8.02 -8.96
C GLU A 312 -5.35 8.80 -7.73
N HIS A 313 -4.30 9.60 -7.86
CA HIS A 313 -3.72 10.38 -6.77
C HIS A 313 -4.11 11.87 -6.81
N VAL A 314 -4.89 12.30 -5.82
CA VAL A 314 -5.49 13.66 -5.69
C VAL A 314 -4.43 14.80 -5.63
N ILE A 315 -3.18 14.51 -5.30
CA ILE A 315 -2.10 15.51 -5.11
C ILE A 315 -1.28 15.68 -6.41
N TYR A 316 -1.97 16.03 -7.49
CA TYR A 316 -1.42 16.05 -8.85
C TYR A 316 -0.23 17.00 -9.07
N LYS A 317 -0.37 18.26 -8.64
CA LYS A 317 0.56 19.35 -9.04
C LYS A 317 1.88 19.31 -8.27
N GLU A 318 1.82 19.11 -6.96
CA GLU A 318 3.00 19.08 -6.10
C GLU A 318 3.83 17.81 -6.32
N LEU A 319 3.18 16.65 -6.47
CA LEU A 319 3.88 15.40 -6.76
C LEU A 319 4.62 15.49 -8.11
N ARG A 320 3.95 15.98 -9.15
CA ARG A 320 4.57 16.17 -10.47
C ARG A 320 5.75 17.15 -10.42
N LYS A 321 5.64 18.24 -9.66
CA LYS A 321 6.73 19.19 -9.46
C LYS A 321 7.94 18.53 -8.78
N LYS A 322 7.71 17.76 -7.71
CA LYS A 322 8.77 17.02 -6.99
C LYS A 322 9.45 15.98 -7.88
N LEU A 323 8.68 15.20 -8.65
CA LEU A 323 9.22 14.20 -9.57
C LEU A 323 10.05 14.86 -10.69
N ASN A 324 9.57 15.95 -11.28
CA ASN A 324 10.32 16.70 -12.29
C ASN A 324 11.61 17.29 -11.71
N GLN A 325 11.59 17.76 -10.47
CA GLN A 325 12.78 18.24 -9.79
C GLN A 325 13.80 17.11 -9.60
N LYS A 326 13.38 15.98 -9.01
CA LYS A 326 14.22 14.79 -8.84
C LYS A 326 14.80 14.29 -10.16
N TYR A 327 13.99 14.27 -11.23
CA TYR A 327 14.51 13.95 -12.56
C TYR A 327 15.59 14.94 -13.00
N ARG A 328 15.39 16.25 -12.88
CA ARG A 328 16.38 17.25 -13.29
C ARG A 328 17.69 17.14 -12.51
N ASP A 329 17.60 16.89 -11.21
CA ASP A 329 18.76 16.80 -10.31
C ASP A 329 19.61 15.56 -10.63
N HIS A 330 18.97 14.45 -11.03
CA HIS A 330 19.63 13.15 -11.22
C HIS A 330 19.60 12.64 -12.67
N ARG A 331 19.25 13.49 -13.66
CA ARG A 331 19.08 13.07 -15.08
C ARG A 331 20.33 12.48 -15.72
N HIS A 332 21.50 12.72 -15.14
CA HIS A 332 22.74 12.08 -15.57
C HIS A 332 23.02 10.83 -14.72
N SER A 333 22.91 10.93 -13.39
CA SER A 333 23.24 9.80 -12.50
C SER A 333 22.32 8.59 -12.68
N PHE A 334 21.02 8.79 -12.93
CA PHE A 334 20.06 7.70 -13.12
C PHE A 334 20.29 6.87 -14.40
N PHE A 335 21.02 7.38 -15.37
CA PHE A 335 21.24 6.70 -16.66
C PHE A 335 22.70 6.29 -16.87
N ILE A 336 23.54 6.38 -15.84
CA ILE A 336 24.88 5.79 -15.85
C ILE A 336 24.72 4.28 -15.68
N GLN A 337 25.16 3.53 -16.70
CA GLN A 337 25.13 2.08 -16.68
C GLN A 337 26.09 1.53 -15.61
N SER A 338 25.56 0.67 -14.75
CA SER A 338 26.31 -0.13 -13.80
C SER A 338 26.57 -1.49 -14.44
N GLN A 339 27.83 -1.92 -14.50
CA GLN A 339 28.17 -3.24 -15.04
C GLN A 339 27.47 -4.37 -14.27
N LEU A 340 27.28 -4.20 -12.96
CA LEU A 340 26.53 -5.13 -12.13
C LEU A 340 25.06 -5.18 -12.59
N ASP A 341 24.41 -4.03 -12.72
CA ASP A 341 22.98 -3.95 -13.06
C ASP A 341 22.73 -4.52 -14.46
N THR A 342 23.58 -4.16 -15.44
CA THR A 342 23.51 -4.70 -16.81
C THR A 342 23.62 -6.23 -16.81
N SER A 343 24.67 -6.77 -16.17
CA SER A 343 24.90 -8.23 -16.17
C SER A 343 23.74 -9.02 -15.53
N LEU A 344 23.18 -8.51 -14.43
CA LEU A 344 22.07 -9.17 -13.73
C LEU A 344 20.77 -9.12 -14.53
N LEU A 345 20.51 -8.00 -15.20
CA LEU A 345 19.29 -7.84 -15.99
C LEU A 345 19.38 -8.60 -17.32
N GLU A 346 20.56 -8.74 -17.92
CA GLU A 346 20.80 -9.65 -19.04
C GLU A 346 20.57 -11.11 -18.63
N GLU A 347 21.10 -11.55 -17.48
CA GLU A 347 20.85 -12.89 -16.94
C GLU A 347 19.35 -13.12 -16.69
N ARG A 348 18.65 -12.13 -16.11
CA ARG A 348 17.20 -12.19 -15.92
C ARG A 348 16.47 -12.32 -17.25
N SER A 349 16.80 -11.49 -18.25
CA SER A 349 16.18 -11.51 -19.59
C SER A 349 16.31 -12.87 -20.26
N LEU A 350 17.48 -13.52 -20.16
CA LEU A 350 17.69 -14.88 -20.65
C LEU A 350 16.78 -15.89 -19.94
N MET A 351 16.66 -15.79 -18.62
CA MET A 351 15.87 -16.73 -17.83
C MET A 351 14.36 -16.60 -18.05
N ILE A 352 13.88 -15.39 -18.37
CA ILE A 352 12.45 -15.14 -18.66
C ILE A 352 12.11 -15.22 -20.14
N GLU A 353 13.06 -15.52 -21.03
CA GLU A 353 12.84 -15.53 -22.47
C GLU A 353 11.71 -16.50 -22.87
N ALA A 354 11.70 -17.71 -22.30
CA ALA A 354 10.68 -18.72 -22.59
C ALA A 354 9.26 -18.30 -22.19
N PRO A 355 8.98 -17.89 -20.93
CA PRO A 355 7.64 -17.40 -20.56
C PRO A 355 7.25 -16.13 -21.33
N VAL A 356 8.19 -15.21 -21.58
CA VAL A 356 7.92 -14.00 -22.38
C VAL A 356 7.51 -14.36 -23.81
N LYS A 357 8.21 -15.30 -24.46
CA LYS A 357 7.84 -15.79 -25.80
C LYS A 357 6.44 -16.38 -25.84
N LYS A 358 6.06 -17.19 -24.84
CA LYS A 358 4.71 -17.76 -24.76
C LYS A 358 3.63 -16.69 -24.61
N ILE A 359 3.82 -15.75 -23.67
CA ILE A 359 2.90 -14.62 -23.47
C ILE A 359 2.75 -13.82 -24.76
N LYS A 360 3.85 -13.50 -25.45
CA LYS A 360 3.81 -12.79 -26.74
C LYS A 360 3.07 -13.58 -27.80
N ASN A 361 3.36 -14.87 -27.94
CA ASN A 361 2.71 -15.73 -28.93
C ASN A 361 1.21 -15.83 -28.67
N TYR A 362 0.78 -15.93 -27.41
CA TYR A 362 -0.64 -15.91 -27.03
C TYR A 362 -1.33 -14.65 -27.52
N PHE A 363 -0.73 -13.47 -27.32
CA PHE A 363 -1.30 -12.21 -27.77
C PHE A 363 -1.16 -11.95 -29.28
N ILE A 364 -0.24 -12.62 -29.98
CA ILE A 364 -0.14 -12.57 -31.45
C ILE A 364 -1.22 -13.46 -32.07
N GLN A 365 -1.39 -14.68 -31.56
CA GLN A 365 -2.37 -15.65 -32.05
C GLN A 365 -3.81 -15.23 -31.72
N SER A 366 -4.03 -14.53 -30.60
CA SER A 366 -5.32 -13.95 -30.25
C SER A 366 -5.64 -12.63 -30.97
N LYS A 367 -4.83 -12.15 -31.94
CA LYS A 367 -5.16 -10.95 -32.72
C LYS A 367 -6.39 -11.08 -33.62
N ASP A 368 -6.94 -12.28 -33.82
CA ASP A 368 -8.29 -12.46 -34.38
C ASP A 368 -9.42 -12.09 -33.39
N SER A 369 -9.08 -11.80 -32.13
CA SER A 369 -9.98 -11.29 -31.10
C SER A 369 -9.46 -9.96 -30.51
N LYS A 370 -9.87 -8.85 -31.13
CA LYS A 370 -9.82 -7.42 -30.71
C LYS A 370 -8.70 -6.97 -29.73
N PRO A 371 -7.93 -5.90 -30.08
CA PRO A 371 -6.77 -5.47 -29.29
C PRO A 371 -7.11 -5.04 -27.86
N PHE A 372 -6.44 -5.67 -26.90
CA PHE A 372 -6.61 -5.55 -25.45
C PHE A 372 -5.81 -4.40 -24.81
N PHE A 373 -5.59 -3.30 -25.53
CA PHE A 373 -5.05 -2.08 -24.93
C PHE A 373 -6.15 -1.05 -24.77
N ARG A 374 -6.87 -1.13 -23.65
CA ARG A 374 -7.66 -0.03 -23.10
C ARG A 374 -7.38 0.04 -21.60
N PHE A 375 -6.36 0.82 -21.24
CA PHE A 375 -6.25 1.43 -19.91
C PHE A 375 -7.16 2.65 -19.84
#